data_AF-M3A6Z4-F1
#
_entry.id   AF-M3A6Z4-F1
#
_cell.length_a   1.000
_cell.length_b   1.000
_cell.length_c   1.000
_cell.angle_alpha   90.00
_cell.angle_beta   90.00
_cell.angle_gamma   90.00
#
_symmetry.space_group_name_H-M   'P 1'
#
loop_
_entity.id
_entity.type
_entity.pdbx_description
1 polymer ?
#
loop_
_entity_poly.entity_id
_entity_poly.type
_entity_poly.pdbx_seq_one_letter_code
_entity_poly.pdbx_strand_id
1 'polypeptide(L)' 'MTVATTVTLDDKYTQEQGRIYLSGIQALVKLPMLQHLRDQAAGLNTGGFVSGYRGSPLGGLDKELWRA' A
#
# COMPACT_ATOMS: atom_id res chain seq x y z
N MET A 1 -3.05 -21.99 22.57
CA MET A 1 -3.82 -20.74 22.74
C MET A 1 -3.53 -19.88 21.51
N THR A 2 -4.47 -19.77 20.59
CA THR A 2 -4.30 -18.92 19.41
C THR A 2 -4.62 -17.50 19.84
N VAL A 3 -3.61 -16.66 20.01
CA VAL A 3 -3.82 -15.23 20.22
C VAL A 3 -4.47 -14.71 18.94
N ALA A 4 -5.72 -14.26 19.02
CA ALA A 4 -6.35 -13.56 17.91
C ALA A 4 -5.63 -12.22 17.77
N THR A 5 -4.74 -12.12 16.78
CA THR A 5 -4.08 -10.85 16.45
C THR A 5 -5.19 -9.84 16.11
N THR A 6 -5.21 -8.69 16.79
CA THR A 6 -6.15 -7.62 16.50
C THR A 6 -5.88 -7.11 15.08
N VAL A 7 -6.76 -7.47 14.14
CA VAL A 7 -6.68 -6.99 12.75
C VAL A 7 -7.30 -5.60 12.67
N THR A 8 -6.58 -4.64 12.11
CA THR A 8 -7.03 -3.26 11.89
C THR A 8 -7.19 -2.96 10.41
N LEU A 9 -7.89 -1.87 10.06
CA LEU A 9 -8.05 -1.44 8.68
C LEU A 9 -6.74 -0.95 8.05
N ASP A 10 -5.77 -0.52 8.86
CA ASP A 10 -4.50 0.03 8.40
C ASP A 10 -3.46 -1.06 8.14
N ASP A 11 -3.68 -2.28 8.65
CA ASP A 11 -2.83 -3.46 8.40
C ASP A 11 -2.62 -3.69 6.90
N LYS A 12 -3.58 -3.28 6.07
CA LYS A 12 -3.44 -3.33 4.61
C LYS A 12 -2.19 -2.59 4.11
N TYR A 13 -1.75 -1.52 4.76
CA TYR A 13 -0.56 -0.75 4.39
C TYR A 13 0.65 -1.06 5.28
N THR A 14 0.43 -1.33 6.58
CA THR A 14 1.50 -1.48 7.58
C THR A 14 1.99 -2.91 7.78
N GLN A 15 1.13 -3.91 7.53
CA GLN A 15 1.50 -5.30 7.76
C GLN A 15 2.47 -5.78 6.67
N GLU A 16 3.66 -6.17 7.11
CA GLU A 16 4.75 -6.65 6.24
C GLU A 16 4.61 -8.14 5.88
N GLN A 17 4.00 -8.94 6.76
CA GLN A 17 3.99 -10.39 6.66
C GLN A 17 2.61 -10.96 7.01
N GLY A 18 2.23 -12.07 6.37
CA GLY A 18 0.93 -12.71 6.58
C GLY A 18 -0.11 -12.30 5.54
N ARG A 19 -1.39 -12.44 5.89
CA ARG A 19 -2.52 -12.18 4.98
C ARG A 19 -3.17 -10.83 5.27
N ILE A 20 -3.44 -10.08 4.21
CA ILE A 20 -4.15 -8.81 4.23
C ILE A 20 -5.27 -8.83 3.19
N TYR A 21 -6.34 -8.08 3.42
CA TYR A 21 -7.43 -7.90 2.46
C TYR A 21 -7.35 -6.51 1.85
N LEU A 22 -7.29 -6.46 0.52
CA LEU A 22 -7.13 -5.23 -0.27
C LEU A 22 -8.16 -5.19 -1.39
N SER A 23 -8.69 -4.01 -1.71
CA SER A 23 -9.28 -3.77 -3.03
C SER A 23 -8.19 -3.64 -4.11
N GLY A 24 -8.56 -3.72 -5.39
CA GLY A 24 -7.61 -3.49 -6.49
C GLY A 24 -6.95 -2.11 -6.43
N ILE A 25 -7.71 -1.06 -6.07
CA ILE A 25 -7.18 0.29 -5.89
C ILE A 25 -6.18 0.34 -4.72
N GLN A 26 -6.49 -0.29 -3.59
CA GLN A 26 -5.59 -0.34 -2.43
C GLN A 26 -4.30 -1.13 -2.72
N ALA A 27 -4.39 -2.16 -3.55
CA ALA A 27 -3.21 -2.87 -4.03
C ALA A 27 -2.31 -1.96 -4.87
N LEU A 28 -2.89 -1.14 -5.77
CA LEU A 28 -2.15 -0.15 -6.55
C LEU A 28 -1.51 0.93 -5.67
N VAL A 29 -2.17 1.36 -4.59
CA VAL A 29 -1.61 2.27 -3.58
C VAL A 29 -0.44 1.64 -2.83
N LYS A 30 -0.54 0.35 -2.48
CA LYS A 30 0.50 -0.36 -1.73
C LYS A 30 1.77 -0.62 -2.56
N LEU A 31 1.66 -0.78 -3.88
CA LEU A 31 2.79 -1.06 -4.76
C LEU A 31 3.99 -0.10 -4.60
N PRO A 32 3.85 1.23 -4.66
CA PRO A 32 4.98 2.15 -4.47
C PRO A 32 5.59 2.07 -3.06
N MET A 33 4.79 1.80 -2.03
CA MET A 33 5.29 1.58 -0.66
C MET A 33 6.18 0.32 -0.61
N LEU A 34 5.73 -0.77 -1.22
CA LEU A 34 6.52 -2.01 -1.31
C LEU A 34 7.81 -1.81 -2.11
N GLN A 35 7.77 -1.01 -3.18
CA GLN A 35 8.98 -0.67 -3.93
C GLN A 35 9.98 0.11 -3.06
N HIS A 36 9.51 1.11 -2.32
CA HIS A 36 10.37 1.88 -1.42
C HIS A 36 11.02 0.99 -0.35
N LEU A 37 10.26 0.08 0.27
CA LEU A 37 10.79 -0.87 1.25
C LEU A 37 11.87 -1.79 0.63
N ARG A 38 11.68 -2.23 -0.61
CA ARG A 38 12.69 -3.04 -1.34
C ARG A 38 13.95 -2.23 -1.64
N ASP A 39 13.79 -0.98 -2.05
CA ASP A 39 14.90 -0.09 -2.33
C ASP A 39 15.71 0.19 -1.06
N GLN A 40 15.03 0.45 0.08
CA GLN A 40 15.68 0.59 1.38
C GLN A 40 16.44 -0.67 1.79
N ALA A 41 15.85 -1.86 1.60
CA ALA A 41 16.52 -3.13 1.88
C ALA A 41 17.75 -3.37 0.98
N ALA A 42 17.76 -2.79 -0.22
CA ALA A 42 18.91 -2.80 -1.12
C ALA A 42 19.93 -1.67 -0.84
N GLY A 43 19.69 -0.81 0.15
CA GLY A 43 20.55 0.32 0.50
C GLY A 43 20.46 1.50 -0.48
N LEU A 44 19.38 1.60 -1.25
CA LEU A 44 19.15 2.69 -2.20
C LEU A 44 18.40 3.85 -1.53
N ASN A 45 18.76 5.09 -1.92
CA ASN A 45 18.04 6.30 -1.50
C ASN A 45 17.08 6.74 -2.63
N THR A 46 15.88 6.18 -2.66
CA THR A 46 14.87 6.44 -3.68
C THR A 46 13.64 7.15 -3.10
N GLY A 47 12.94 7.91 -3.96
CA GLY A 47 11.63 8.47 -3.67
C GLY A 47 10.59 7.93 -4.64
N GLY A 48 9.36 7.76 -4.15
CA GLY A 48 8.21 7.43 -4.99
C GLY A 48 7.64 8.67 -5.67
N PHE A 49 7.32 8.57 -6.97
CA PHE A 49 6.61 9.61 -7.71
C PHE A 49 5.41 9.00 -8.44
N VAL A 50 4.21 9.54 -8.19
CA VAL A 50 2.97 9.09 -8.82
C VAL A 50 2.35 10.26 -9.57
N SER A 51 2.06 10.06 -10.85
CA SER A 51 1.36 11.01 -11.70
C SER A 51 0.22 10.30 -12.45
N GLY A 52 -0.80 11.05 -12.86
CA GLY A 52 -1.93 10.49 -13.59
C GLY A 52 -3.12 11.45 -13.68
N TYR A 53 -4.15 11.01 -14.41
CA TYR A 53 -5.41 11.72 -14.54
C TYR A 53 -6.53 10.95 -13.85
N ARG A 54 -7.50 11.68 -13.26
CA ARG A 54 -8.61 11.08 -12.51
C ARG A 54 -9.67 10.55 -13.47
N GLY A 55 -10.26 9.39 -13.15
CA GLY A 55 -11.38 8.86 -13.90
C GLY A 55 -11.45 7.33 -13.88
N SER A 56 -12.50 6.78 -14.49
CA SER A 56 -12.63 5.34 -14.72
C SER A 56 -11.49 4.84 -15.61
N PRO A 57 -10.90 3.64 -15.35
CA PRO A 57 -11.29 2.63 -14.35
C PRO A 57 -10.62 2.82 -12.97
N LEU A 58 -9.77 3.82 -12.79
CA LEU A 58 -8.99 4.05 -11.56
C LEU A 58 -9.62 5.11 -10.65
N GLY A 59 -10.94 5.23 -10.70
CA GLY A 59 -11.68 6.19 -9.90
C GLY A 59 -11.39 6.00 -8.41
N GLY A 60 -10.99 7.08 -7.73
CA GLY A 60 -10.68 7.06 -6.30
C GLY A 60 -9.27 6.60 -5.93
N LEU A 61 -8.40 6.28 -6.90
CA LEU A 61 -6.98 5.98 -6.63
C LEU A 61 -6.28 7.15 -5.95
N ASP A 62 -6.50 8.37 -6.46
CA ASP A 62 -5.97 9.59 -5.87
C ASP A 62 -6.42 9.74 -4.41
N LYS A 63 -7.70 9.52 -4.13
CA LYS A 63 -8.27 9.61 -2.78
C LYS A 63 -7.65 8.59 -1.82
N GLU A 64 -7.43 7.36 -2.28
CA GLU A 64 -6.80 6.32 -1.45
C GLU A 64 -5.29 6.57 -1.27
N LEU A 65 -4.59 7.13 -2.27
CA LEU A 65 -3.20 7.59 -2.13
C LEU A 65 -3.06 8.66 -1.05
N TRP A 66 -4.01 9.60 -0.95
CA TRP A 66 -4.01 10.63 0.11
C TRP A 66 -4.31 10.11 1.52
N ARG A 67 -4.91 8.91 1.63
CA ARG A 67 -5.31 8.31 2.90
C ARG A 67 -4.29 7.34 3.47
N ALA A 68 -3.43 6.78 2.62
CA ALA A 68 -2.37 5.84 2.98
C ALA A 68 -1.15 6.58 3.52
#